data_AF-A0A7W7FYH1-F1
#
_entry.id   AF-A0A7W7FYH1-F1
#
_cell.length_a   1.000
_cell.length_b   1.000
_cell.length_c   1.000
_cell.angle_alpha   90.00
_cell.angle_beta   90.00
_cell.angle_gamma   90.00
#
_symmetry.space_group_name_H-M   'P 1'
#
loop_
_entity.id
_entity.type
_entity.pdbx_description
1 polymer ?
#
loop_
_entity_poly.entity_id
_entity_poly.type
_entity_poly.pdbx_seq_one_letter_code
_entity_poly.pdbx_strand_id
1 'polypeptide(L)'
;MGSRIPRLALVACAPLMFTIAAAPAAPVASAAPPPMCTVNGVLTTGTLLLGRVTINGTAGNDVIKCHATLAQNSEYPLTVNALGGDDDVFFGGVLLGDDGTKDIVNLGAGNDKFFAKLNTNVSDTRAANEGTINGGLGNDTIIVGDVPENANYGADGNGASGEVNGGDGNDTIIVNGGTLPEGNNFGNAGTVNGGTGADTISVRGGFRGIGYIGTPANVGTVNGGAGIDTITITGGYSDSRFSQEPGGAANGENDFDPDVDPTFGVVNGGLGVDKITLNGGVRYNFETETPAQGSNPGPSNVEEAIVDGGGALGLDGATCTFNPASQGTVTRCTP
;
A
#
# COMPACT_ATOMS: atom_id res chain seq x y z
N MET A 1 37.06 -11.05 -109.30
CA MET A 1 37.22 -10.15 -108.14
C MET A 1 36.09 -10.45 -107.17
N GLY A 2 36.42 -10.73 -105.91
CA GLY A 2 35.61 -11.51 -104.97
C GLY A 2 34.36 -10.82 -104.43
N SER A 3 33.26 -11.56 -104.47
CA SER A 3 32.02 -11.27 -103.73
C SER A 3 32.21 -11.71 -102.27
N ARG A 4 32.11 -10.75 -101.33
CA ARG A 4 32.27 -10.98 -99.89
C ARG A 4 30.94 -11.41 -99.28
N ILE A 5 30.93 -12.59 -98.66
CA ILE A 5 29.84 -13.13 -97.84
C ILE A 5 29.83 -12.37 -96.50
N PRO A 6 28.72 -11.73 -96.08
CA PRO A 6 28.64 -11.11 -94.75
C PRO A 6 28.48 -12.18 -93.66
N ARG A 7 29.32 -12.08 -92.62
CA ARG A 7 29.29 -12.92 -91.42
C ARG A 7 28.12 -12.51 -90.53
N LEU A 8 27.29 -13.49 -90.17
CA LEU A 8 26.18 -13.39 -89.23
C LEU A 8 26.73 -13.27 -87.80
N ALA A 9 26.45 -12.15 -87.12
CA ALA A 9 26.81 -11.94 -85.72
C ALA A 9 25.71 -12.51 -84.80
N LEU A 10 26.07 -13.51 -84.00
CA LEU A 10 25.20 -14.15 -83.01
C LEU A 10 25.14 -13.24 -81.77
N VAL A 11 24.00 -12.59 -81.53
CA VAL A 11 23.76 -11.78 -80.32
C VAL A 11 23.22 -12.70 -79.23
N ALA A 12 24.03 -12.95 -78.20
CA ALA A 12 23.61 -13.68 -77.00
C ALA A 12 22.82 -12.73 -76.08
N CYS A 13 21.55 -13.05 -75.83
CA CYS A 13 20.73 -12.38 -74.80
C CYS A 13 21.04 -12.98 -73.43
N ALA A 14 21.58 -12.17 -72.51
CA ALA A 14 21.67 -12.53 -71.10
C ALA A 14 20.34 -12.15 -70.38
N PRO A 15 19.74 -13.04 -69.57
CA PRO A 15 18.55 -12.69 -68.80
C PRO A 15 18.93 -11.78 -67.62
N LEU A 16 18.29 -10.61 -67.57
CA LEU A 16 18.38 -9.66 -66.46
C LEU A 16 17.51 -10.17 -65.30
N MET A 17 18.12 -10.71 -64.24
CA MET A 17 17.38 -11.05 -63.02
C MET A 17 17.11 -9.78 -62.21
N PHE A 18 15.84 -9.39 -62.10
CA PHE A 18 15.38 -8.37 -61.16
C PHE A 18 15.13 -9.02 -59.78
N THR A 19 15.96 -8.69 -58.81
CA THR A 19 15.67 -8.92 -57.38
C THR A 19 14.71 -7.82 -56.90
N ILE A 20 13.45 -8.19 -56.65
CA ILE A 20 12.49 -7.30 -55.97
C ILE A 20 12.84 -7.35 -54.49
N ALA A 21 13.51 -6.31 -53.99
CA ALA A 21 13.70 -6.13 -52.55
C ALA A 21 12.33 -5.85 -51.92
N ALA A 22 11.86 -6.75 -51.05
CA ALA A 22 10.66 -6.52 -50.27
C ALA A 22 10.87 -5.25 -49.42
N ALA A 23 9.95 -4.29 -49.55
CA ALA A 23 9.95 -3.10 -48.72
C ALA A 23 9.93 -3.52 -47.24
N PRO A 24 10.71 -2.87 -46.35
CA PRO A 24 10.68 -3.18 -44.93
C PRO A 24 9.24 -3.08 -44.43
N ALA A 25 8.77 -4.12 -43.76
CA ALA A 25 7.46 -4.12 -43.12
C ALA A 25 7.35 -2.86 -42.26
N ALA A 26 6.30 -2.07 -42.48
CA ALA A 26 6.02 -0.91 -41.65
C ALA A 26 6.03 -1.35 -40.18
N PRO A 27 6.68 -0.60 -39.27
CA PRO A 27 6.69 -0.95 -37.86
C PRO A 27 5.24 -1.14 -37.41
N VAL A 28 4.96 -2.31 -36.84
CA VAL A 28 3.67 -2.63 -36.26
C VAL A 28 3.37 -1.51 -35.28
N ALA A 29 2.30 -0.74 -35.53
CA ALA A 29 1.84 0.27 -34.60
C ALA A 29 1.62 -0.42 -33.26
N SER A 30 2.46 -0.10 -32.27
CA SER A 30 2.26 -0.53 -30.89
C SER A 30 0.84 -0.14 -30.52
N ALA A 31 0.01 -1.14 -30.21
CA ALA A 31 -1.35 -0.90 -29.76
C ALA A 31 -1.27 0.03 -28.54
N ALA A 32 -2.06 1.11 -28.56
CA ALA A 32 -2.11 2.04 -27.44
C ALA A 32 -2.38 1.23 -26.15
N PRO A 33 -1.62 1.48 -25.08
CA PRO A 33 -1.81 0.74 -23.83
C PRO A 33 -3.26 0.93 -23.36
N PRO A 34 -3.86 -0.12 -22.76
CA PRO A 34 -5.21 -0.02 -22.24
C PRO A 34 -5.32 1.10 -21.19
N PRO A 35 -6.48 1.77 -21.08
CA PRO A 35 -6.69 2.80 -20.06
C PRO A 35 -6.50 2.21 -18.66
N MET A 36 -5.71 2.91 -17.84
CA MET A 36 -5.33 2.46 -16.50
C MET A 36 -6.35 2.88 -15.44
N CYS A 37 -7.13 3.94 -15.69
CA CYS A 37 -8.15 4.41 -14.76
C CYS A 37 -9.44 4.85 -15.46
N THR A 38 -10.52 4.97 -14.68
CA THR A 38 -11.72 5.73 -15.03
C THR A 38 -11.87 6.92 -14.09
N VAL A 39 -12.19 8.10 -14.61
CA VAL A 39 -12.63 9.28 -13.84
C VAL A 39 -14.09 9.52 -14.19
N ASN A 40 -15.00 9.41 -13.22
CA ASN A 40 -16.44 9.53 -13.45
C ASN A 40 -16.98 8.61 -14.56
N GLY A 41 -16.43 7.39 -14.64
CA GLY A 41 -16.78 6.40 -15.65
C GLY A 41 -16.17 6.63 -17.04
N VAL A 42 -15.44 7.73 -17.24
CA VAL A 42 -14.72 8.00 -18.49
C VAL A 42 -13.32 7.38 -18.41
N LEU A 43 -13.00 6.53 -19.40
CA LEU A 43 -11.69 5.89 -19.49
C LEU A 43 -10.58 6.93 -19.74
N THR A 44 -9.54 6.88 -18.92
CA THR A 44 -8.40 7.79 -18.95
C THR A 44 -7.09 7.00 -18.95
N THR A 45 -6.21 7.33 -19.89
CA THR A 45 -4.85 6.78 -19.98
C THR A 45 -3.82 7.62 -19.22
N GLY A 46 -4.23 8.77 -18.70
CA GLY A 46 -3.36 9.76 -18.06
C GLY A 46 -2.36 10.41 -19.03
N THR A 47 -1.50 11.26 -18.47
CA THR A 47 -0.38 11.89 -19.18
C THR A 47 0.92 11.31 -18.67
N LEU A 48 1.78 10.80 -19.57
CA LEU A 48 3.12 10.35 -19.19
C LEU A 48 4.06 11.55 -19.05
N LEU A 49 4.51 11.83 -17.84
CA LEU A 49 5.46 12.88 -17.51
C LEU A 49 6.61 12.29 -16.71
N LEU A 50 7.84 12.44 -17.22
CA LEU A 50 9.06 11.96 -16.53
C LEU A 50 9.04 10.47 -16.13
N GLY A 51 8.42 9.62 -16.94
CA GLY A 51 8.32 8.19 -16.65
C GLY A 51 7.25 7.84 -15.60
N ARG A 52 6.32 8.76 -15.30
CA ARG A 52 5.19 8.55 -14.41
C ARG A 52 3.90 8.95 -15.11
N VAL A 53 2.85 8.15 -14.99
CA VAL A 53 1.54 8.50 -15.55
C VAL A 53 0.80 9.34 -14.52
N THR A 54 0.27 10.48 -14.95
CA THR A 54 -0.55 11.35 -14.11
C THR A 54 -2.02 11.28 -14.55
N ILE A 55 -2.90 11.03 -13.58
CA ILE A 55 -4.35 11.04 -13.69
C ILE A 55 -4.85 12.20 -12.85
N ASN A 56 -5.64 13.08 -13.46
CA ASN A 56 -6.25 14.20 -12.76
C ASN A 56 -7.76 14.03 -12.77
N GLY A 57 -8.37 14.26 -11.61
CA GLY A 57 -9.79 14.52 -11.45
C GLY A 57 -10.19 15.89 -12.00
N THR A 58 -11.31 16.38 -11.51
CA THR A 58 -11.90 17.68 -11.83
C THR A 58 -11.91 18.56 -10.58
N ALA A 59 -12.55 19.72 -10.63
CA ALA A 59 -12.66 20.58 -9.45
C ALA A 59 -13.92 20.29 -8.61
N GLY A 60 -14.65 19.23 -8.94
CA GLY A 60 -15.80 18.76 -8.16
C GLY A 60 -15.75 17.24 -8.03
N ASN A 61 -16.69 16.70 -7.27
CA ASN A 61 -16.70 15.31 -6.82
C ASN A 61 -16.45 14.31 -7.95
N ASP A 62 -15.44 13.48 -7.76
CA ASP A 62 -14.99 12.47 -8.67
C ASP A 62 -15.11 11.06 -8.09
N VAL A 63 -15.36 10.12 -8.98
CA VAL A 63 -15.13 8.69 -8.72
C VAL A 63 -13.97 8.24 -9.58
N ILE A 64 -12.81 8.04 -8.97
CA ILE A 64 -11.59 7.62 -9.65
C ILE A 64 -11.34 6.15 -9.35
N LYS A 65 -11.30 5.31 -10.38
CA LYS A 65 -10.98 3.89 -10.24
C LYS A 65 -9.78 3.56 -11.07
N CYS A 66 -8.69 3.19 -10.44
CA CYS A 66 -7.47 2.78 -11.09
C CYS A 66 -7.30 1.27 -10.95
N HIS A 67 -7.08 0.62 -12.09
CA HIS A 67 -6.68 -0.78 -12.12
C HIS A 67 -5.21 -0.83 -12.51
N ALA A 68 -4.35 -1.40 -11.66
CA ALA A 68 -3.08 -1.89 -12.17
C ALA A 68 -3.40 -3.11 -13.05
N THR A 69 -2.98 -3.05 -14.29
CA THR A 69 -3.16 -4.16 -15.21
C THR A 69 -2.23 -5.29 -14.82
N LEU A 70 -2.48 -6.50 -15.36
CA LEU A 70 -1.55 -7.63 -15.22
C LEU A 70 -0.14 -7.13 -15.56
N ALA A 71 0.76 -7.16 -14.58
CA ALA A 71 2.14 -6.70 -14.67
C ALA A 71 2.77 -7.16 -15.99
N GLN A 72 2.76 -6.29 -17.00
CA GLN A 72 3.58 -6.45 -18.18
C GLN A 72 4.82 -5.61 -17.93
N ASN A 73 5.77 -6.13 -17.14
CA ASN A 73 7.20 -5.80 -16.98
C ASN A 73 7.68 -4.33 -17.15
N SER A 74 6.79 -3.35 -17.11
CA SER A 74 7.04 -1.94 -17.46
C SER A 74 5.81 -1.07 -17.14
N GLU A 75 5.12 -1.34 -16.05
CA GLU A 75 4.10 -0.38 -15.58
C GLU A 75 4.81 0.85 -15.03
N TYR A 76 4.46 2.02 -15.59
CA TYR A 76 4.94 3.28 -15.06
C TYR A 76 4.28 3.54 -13.70
N PRO A 77 5.00 4.12 -12.73
CA PRO A 77 4.39 4.64 -11.52
C PRO A 77 3.22 5.56 -11.85
N LEU A 78 2.19 5.53 -11.03
CA LEU A 78 1.00 6.34 -11.16
C LEU A 78 1.03 7.50 -10.16
N THR A 79 0.59 8.67 -10.61
CA THR A 79 0.12 9.74 -9.74
C THR A 79 -1.34 10.00 -10.02
N VAL A 80 -2.18 9.93 -8.99
CA VAL A 80 -3.57 10.35 -9.04
C VAL A 80 -3.70 11.63 -8.24
N ASN A 81 -4.28 12.66 -8.85
CA ASN A 81 -4.69 13.89 -8.18
C ASN A 81 -6.20 14.02 -8.32
N ALA A 82 -6.99 13.85 -7.25
CA ALA A 82 -8.44 14.01 -7.34
C ALA A 82 -8.84 15.50 -7.40
N LEU A 83 -8.02 16.35 -6.79
CA LEU A 83 -8.00 17.82 -6.87
C LEU A 83 -8.99 18.49 -5.92
N GLY A 84 -10.27 18.52 -6.22
CA GLY A 84 -11.23 19.17 -5.31
C GLY A 84 -12.66 18.70 -5.50
N GLY A 85 -13.47 18.87 -4.46
CA GLY A 85 -14.75 18.18 -4.32
C GLY A 85 -14.59 16.99 -3.36
N ASP A 86 -15.70 16.35 -2.98
CA ASP A 86 -15.62 15.12 -2.19
C ASP A 86 -15.42 13.93 -3.14
N ASP A 87 -14.24 13.32 -3.12
CA ASP A 87 -13.78 12.34 -4.11
C ASP A 87 -13.72 10.91 -3.54
N ASP A 88 -14.15 9.92 -4.32
CA ASP A 88 -13.96 8.50 -4.01
C ASP A 88 -12.89 7.89 -4.94
N VAL A 89 -11.72 7.58 -4.39
CA VAL A 89 -10.57 7.02 -5.10
C VAL A 89 -10.37 5.54 -4.74
N PHE A 90 -10.39 4.69 -5.76
CA PHE A 90 -10.25 3.24 -5.63
C PHE A 90 -9.03 2.74 -6.40
N PHE A 91 -8.23 1.92 -5.74
CA PHE A 91 -7.10 1.24 -6.36
C PHE A 91 -7.24 -0.29 -6.24
N GLY A 92 -6.96 -1.01 -7.32
CA GLY A 92 -6.87 -2.46 -7.32
C GLY A 92 -5.90 -3.02 -8.38
N GLY A 93 -5.19 -4.10 -8.05
CA GLY A 93 -4.24 -4.86 -8.93
C GLY A 93 -2.76 -4.56 -8.64
N VAL A 94 -1.73 -5.41 -8.83
CA VAL A 94 -1.52 -6.84 -9.20
C VAL A 94 -0.15 -7.32 -8.61
N LEU A 95 -0.10 -8.62 -8.28
CA LEU A 95 1.01 -9.55 -7.96
C LEU A 95 2.48 -9.11 -8.09
N LEU A 96 3.16 -9.23 -6.94
CA LEU A 96 4.50 -9.80 -6.69
C LEU A 96 5.45 -9.80 -7.90
N GLY A 97 6.18 -8.69 -8.04
CA GLY A 97 7.28 -8.59 -8.98
C GLY A 97 7.88 -7.19 -8.96
N ASP A 98 8.91 -7.03 -8.12
CA ASP A 98 9.82 -5.89 -8.00
C ASP A 98 9.29 -4.57 -7.40
N ASP A 99 10.22 -4.01 -6.61
CA ASP A 99 10.46 -2.68 -6.03
C ASP A 99 10.33 -1.49 -6.99
N GLY A 100 9.39 -1.57 -7.93
CA GLY A 100 9.10 -0.52 -8.89
C GLY A 100 8.81 0.82 -8.22
N THR A 101 9.00 1.90 -8.96
CA THR A 101 8.69 3.25 -8.45
C THR A 101 7.25 3.32 -7.95
N LYS A 102 7.09 3.88 -6.76
CA LYS A 102 5.86 3.90 -5.96
C LYS A 102 4.75 4.75 -6.56
N ASP A 103 3.51 4.35 -6.35
CA ASP A 103 2.35 5.17 -6.72
C ASP A 103 2.15 6.31 -5.70
N ILE A 104 1.61 7.44 -6.17
CA ILE A 104 1.29 8.60 -5.35
C ILE A 104 -0.19 8.93 -5.55
N VAL A 105 -0.92 9.12 -4.47
CA VAL A 105 -2.33 9.50 -4.48
C VAL A 105 -2.48 10.78 -3.67
N ASN A 106 -3.01 11.82 -4.29
CA ASN A 106 -3.36 13.08 -3.65
C ASN A 106 -4.88 13.25 -3.78
N LEU A 107 -5.62 13.22 -2.66
CA LEU A 107 -7.06 13.35 -2.70
C LEU A 107 -7.43 14.83 -2.96
N GLY A 108 -6.85 15.76 -2.22
CA GLY A 108 -6.87 17.18 -2.58
C GLY A 108 -7.70 17.99 -1.60
N ALA A 109 -8.84 18.52 -2.01
CA ALA A 109 -9.67 19.36 -1.14
C ALA A 109 -11.13 18.89 -1.13
N GLY A 110 -11.63 18.47 0.02
CA GLY A 110 -12.94 17.89 0.17
C GLY A 110 -12.96 16.89 1.32
N ASN A 111 -14.04 16.14 1.48
CA ASN A 111 -14.07 15.01 2.40
C ASN A 111 -13.94 13.74 1.57
N ASP A 112 -12.69 13.35 1.30
CA ASP A 112 -12.36 12.35 0.32
C ASP A 112 -12.30 10.96 0.94
N LYS A 113 -12.36 9.95 0.08
CA LYS A 113 -12.20 8.56 0.49
C LYS A 113 -11.23 7.84 -0.42
N PHE A 114 -10.27 7.20 0.21
CA PHE A 114 -9.36 6.28 -0.45
C PHE A 114 -9.63 4.84 -0.02
N PHE A 115 -9.80 3.96 -1.00
CA PHE A 115 -9.95 2.53 -0.77
C PHE A 115 -8.97 1.74 -1.64
N ALA A 116 -7.93 1.21 -1.00
CA ALA A 116 -7.13 0.14 -1.59
C ALA A 116 -7.76 -1.20 -1.22
N LYS A 117 -8.71 -1.64 -2.03
CA LYS A 117 -9.39 -2.92 -1.83
C LYS A 117 -8.70 -4.03 -2.60
N LEU A 118 -8.23 -5.03 -1.87
CA LEU A 118 -7.69 -6.25 -2.45
C LEU A 118 -8.86 -7.12 -2.91
N ASN A 119 -9.06 -7.24 -4.24
CA ASN A 119 -10.00 -8.22 -4.75
C ASN A 119 -9.43 -9.64 -4.54
N THR A 120 -10.29 -10.66 -4.59
CA THR A 120 -9.98 -12.04 -4.19
C THR A 120 -8.84 -12.72 -4.96
N ASN A 121 -8.23 -12.07 -5.96
CA ASN A 121 -7.12 -12.61 -6.76
C ASN A 121 -5.95 -11.60 -6.93
N VAL A 122 -5.95 -10.49 -6.20
CA VAL A 122 -4.92 -9.46 -6.28
C VAL A 122 -4.12 -9.44 -4.99
N SER A 123 -2.83 -9.69 -5.10
CA SER A 123 -1.86 -9.36 -4.06
C SER A 123 -1.37 -7.95 -4.34
N ASP A 124 -1.59 -7.07 -3.37
CA ASP A 124 -0.91 -5.79 -3.22
C ASP A 124 -1.23 -4.72 -4.31
N THR A 125 -1.34 -3.47 -3.88
CA THR A 125 -1.28 -2.34 -4.80
C THR A 125 -0.10 -1.51 -4.36
N ARG A 126 0.83 -1.18 -5.27
CA ARG A 126 2.00 -0.33 -4.99
C ARG A 126 1.62 0.97 -4.28
N ALA A 127 0.40 1.48 -4.46
CA ALA A 127 -0.14 2.64 -3.74
C ALA A 127 -0.40 2.39 -2.25
N ALA A 128 -0.85 1.19 -1.89
CA ALA A 128 -1.26 0.82 -0.53
C ALA A 128 -0.08 0.35 0.34
N ASN A 129 0.79 -0.49 -0.21
CA ASN A 129 1.87 -1.07 0.57
C ASN A 129 3.11 -0.16 0.57
N GLU A 130 3.59 0.29 -0.58
CA GLU A 130 4.83 1.08 -0.65
C GLU A 130 4.61 2.53 -1.12
N GLY A 131 3.36 2.92 -1.36
CA GLY A 131 2.98 4.17 -1.99
C GLY A 131 2.94 5.36 -1.04
N THR A 132 2.64 6.53 -1.60
CA THR A 132 2.29 7.71 -0.81
C THR A 132 0.82 8.04 -1.03
N ILE A 133 0.06 8.13 0.05
CA ILE A 133 -1.33 8.58 0.05
C ILE A 133 -1.42 9.86 0.89
N ASN A 134 -1.91 10.95 0.30
CA ASN A 134 -2.11 12.24 0.94
C ASN A 134 -3.59 12.60 0.86
N GLY A 135 -4.27 12.76 1.99
CA GLY A 135 -5.66 13.22 2.04
C GLY A 135 -5.78 14.66 1.58
N GLY A 136 -5.12 15.58 2.28
CA GLY A 136 -5.03 16.97 1.84
C GLY A 136 -5.83 17.89 2.74
N LEU A 137 -6.86 18.56 2.23
CA LEU A 137 -7.72 19.47 2.99
C LEU A 137 -9.11 18.87 3.15
N GLY A 138 -9.63 18.85 4.37
CA GLY A 138 -10.97 18.37 4.71
C GLY A 138 -10.91 17.03 5.44
N ASN A 139 -12.07 16.43 5.75
CA ASN A 139 -12.11 15.24 6.60
C ASN A 139 -12.08 13.98 5.74
N ASP A 140 -10.91 13.37 5.62
CA ASP A 140 -10.68 12.27 4.71
C ASP A 140 -10.84 10.90 5.38
N THR A 141 -11.17 9.88 4.59
CA THR A 141 -11.20 8.49 5.02
C THR A 141 -10.25 7.66 4.17
N ILE A 142 -9.15 7.21 4.74
CA ILE A 142 -8.12 6.44 4.05
C ILE A 142 -8.13 5.00 4.59
N ILE A 143 -8.46 4.04 3.72
CA ILE A 143 -8.44 2.61 4.06
C ILE A 143 -7.43 1.87 3.20
N VAL A 144 -6.44 1.27 3.86
CA VAL A 144 -5.32 0.55 3.27
C VAL A 144 -5.32 -0.90 3.75
N GLY A 145 -5.09 -1.83 2.82
CA GLY A 145 -4.96 -3.26 3.14
C GLY A 145 -6.28 -3.96 3.49
N ASP A 146 -7.42 -3.47 3.02
CA ASP A 146 -8.72 -4.15 3.23
C ASP A 146 -8.77 -5.47 2.42
N VAL A 147 -8.38 -6.57 3.08
CA VAL A 147 -8.46 -7.94 2.57
C VAL A 147 -9.79 -8.58 2.99
N PRO A 148 -10.60 -9.14 2.07
CA PRO A 148 -11.70 -10.01 2.44
C PRO A 148 -11.21 -11.18 3.31
N GLU A 149 -11.98 -11.56 4.34
CA GLU A 149 -11.63 -12.59 5.36
C GLU A 149 -11.21 -13.98 4.83
N ASN A 150 -11.35 -14.24 3.52
CA ASN A 150 -11.02 -15.52 2.86
C ASN A 150 -9.95 -15.40 1.76
N ALA A 151 -9.33 -14.23 1.57
CA ALA A 151 -8.23 -14.06 0.63
C ALA A 151 -6.91 -14.39 1.33
N ASN A 152 -6.06 -15.24 0.70
CA ASN A 152 -4.70 -15.56 1.16
C ASN A 152 -3.70 -14.62 0.46
N TYR A 153 -3.80 -13.31 0.67
CA TYR A 153 -3.03 -12.34 -0.12
C TYR A 153 -2.61 -11.11 0.68
N GLY A 154 -1.39 -10.63 0.39
CA GLY A 154 -0.85 -9.34 0.82
C GLY A 154 0.21 -9.45 1.91
N ALA A 155 1.40 -8.90 1.64
CA ALA A 155 2.36 -8.49 2.67
C ALA A 155 1.78 -7.31 3.48
N ASP A 156 2.61 -6.58 4.21
CA ASP A 156 2.22 -5.48 5.09
C ASP A 156 1.13 -4.54 4.53
N GLY A 157 0.25 -4.06 5.41
CA GLY A 157 -0.80 -3.12 5.03
C GLY A 157 -0.24 -1.82 4.47
N ASN A 158 0.72 -1.23 5.19
CA ASN A 158 1.60 -0.14 4.75
C ASN A 158 3.04 -0.57 5.02
N GLY A 159 3.75 -1.05 4.01
CA GLY A 159 5.12 -1.55 4.09
C GLY A 159 6.15 -0.50 4.44
N ALA A 160 7.39 -0.96 4.63
CA ALA A 160 8.50 -0.20 5.23
C ALA A 160 8.78 1.18 4.61
N SER A 161 8.31 1.39 3.40
CA SER A 161 8.58 2.59 2.63
C SER A 161 7.30 3.33 2.22
N GLY A 162 6.12 2.83 2.60
CA GLY A 162 4.85 3.49 2.36
C GLY A 162 4.56 4.63 3.35
N GLU A 163 3.78 5.59 2.87
CA GLU A 163 3.42 6.81 3.59
C GLU A 163 1.92 7.06 3.46
N VAL A 164 1.24 7.17 4.59
CA VAL A 164 -0.19 7.53 4.67
C VAL A 164 -0.32 8.80 5.50
N ASN A 165 -0.75 9.88 4.87
CA ASN A 165 -0.93 11.19 5.48
C ASN A 165 -2.41 11.61 5.37
N GLY A 166 -3.07 11.90 6.49
CA GLY A 166 -4.42 12.46 6.51
C GLY A 166 -4.43 13.88 5.95
N GLY A 167 -3.66 14.79 6.55
CA GLY A 167 -3.54 16.16 6.06
C GLY A 167 -4.13 17.15 7.06
N ASP A 168 -4.92 18.11 6.58
CA ASP A 168 -5.65 19.05 7.42
C ASP A 168 -7.13 18.66 7.47
N GLY A 169 -7.66 18.34 8.65
CA GLY A 169 -9.03 17.94 8.86
C GLY A 169 -9.13 16.85 9.92
N ASN A 170 -10.34 16.39 10.21
CA ASN A 170 -10.52 15.27 11.13
C ASN A 170 -10.55 13.97 10.32
N ASP A 171 -9.40 13.35 10.16
CA ASP A 171 -9.22 12.23 9.25
C ASP A 171 -9.49 10.89 9.92
N THR A 172 -9.89 9.90 9.12
CA THR A 172 -10.02 8.51 9.53
C THR A 172 -9.09 7.65 8.71
N ILE A 173 -8.03 7.12 9.35
CA ILE A 173 -7.03 6.27 8.71
C ILE A 173 -7.14 4.86 9.27
N ILE A 174 -7.35 3.88 8.39
CA ILE A 174 -7.45 2.46 8.72
C ILE A 174 -6.41 1.71 7.90
N VAL A 175 -5.46 1.07 8.58
CA VAL A 175 -4.42 0.25 7.95
C VAL A 175 -4.53 -1.17 8.47
N ASN A 176 -4.79 -2.12 7.57
CA ASN A 176 -4.95 -3.53 7.90
C ASN A 176 -3.81 -4.35 7.30
N GLY A 177 -3.19 -5.20 8.11
CA GLY A 177 -2.18 -6.14 7.65
C GLY A 177 -2.80 -7.29 6.85
N GLY A 178 -1.96 -7.94 6.05
CA GLY A 178 -2.38 -9.05 5.20
C GLY A 178 -2.62 -10.37 5.94
N THR A 179 -2.80 -11.44 5.16
CA THR A 179 -3.20 -12.77 5.67
C THR A 179 -2.30 -13.89 5.14
N LEU A 180 -1.08 -13.56 4.69
CA LEU A 180 -0.20 -14.57 4.10
C LEU A 180 0.17 -15.64 5.13
N PRO A 181 0.00 -16.94 4.79
CA PRO A 181 0.38 -18.02 5.69
C PRO A 181 1.87 -17.99 6.07
N GLU A 182 2.71 -17.54 5.13
CA GLU A 182 4.15 -17.39 5.27
C GLU A 182 4.50 -15.95 4.85
N GLY A 183 4.94 -15.14 5.80
CA GLY A 183 5.28 -13.74 5.55
C GLY A 183 5.21 -12.88 6.80
N ASN A 184 5.73 -11.66 6.66
CA ASN A 184 5.45 -10.56 7.57
C ASN A 184 4.13 -9.94 7.12
N ASN A 185 3.16 -9.91 8.03
CA ASN A 185 1.83 -9.35 7.80
C ASN A 185 1.63 -8.20 8.78
N PHE A 186 2.53 -7.21 8.74
CA PHE A 186 2.40 -6.03 9.59
C PHE A 186 1.17 -5.22 9.14
N GLY A 187 0.51 -4.52 10.05
CA GLY A 187 -0.42 -3.48 9.66
C GLY A 187 0.35 -2.31 9.05
N ASN A 188 1.37 -1.85 9.77
CA ASN A 188 2.24 -0.74 9.38
C ASN A 188 3.72 -1.07 9.65
N ALA A 189 4.53 -0.96 8.62
CA ALA A 189 5.99 -0.89 8.66
C ALA A 189 6.51 0.47 8.16
N GLY A 190 5.69 1.25 7.46
CA GLY A 190 6.02 2.58 6.97
C GLY A 190 5.63 3.70 7.94
N THR A 191 5.17 4.83 7.39
CA THR A 191 4.70 5.99 8.15
C THR A 191 3.20 6.19 7.99
N VAL A 192 2.50 6.37 9.11
CA VAL A 192 1.12 6.83 9.17
C VAL A 192 1.08 8.12 10.00
N ASN A 193 0.50 9.19 9.44
CA ASN A 193 0.41 10.49 10.08
C ASN A 193 -1.02 11.04 9.91
N GLY A 194 -1.71 11.37 11.00
CA GLY A 194 -3.03 12.01 10.95
C GLY A 194 -2.93 13.40 10.34
N GLY A 195 -2.09 14.25 10.93
CA GLY A 195 -1.79 15.58 10.36
C GLY A 195 -2.27 16.68 11.29
N THR A 196 -3.19 17.55 10.86
CA THR A 196 -3.81 18.55 11.73
C THR A 196 -5.29 18.31 11.84
N GLY A 197 -5.84 18.32 13.05
CA GLY A 197 -7.25 18.03 13.33
C GLY A 197 -7.40 16.92 14.36
N ALA A 198 -8.62 16.46 14.58
CA ALA A 198 -8.91 15.38 15.53
C ALA A 198 -9.03 14.06 14.77
N ASP A 199 -7.91 13.34 14.66
CA ASP A 199 -7.78 12.20 13.77
C ASP A 199 -8.14 10.88 14.46
N THR A 200 -8.60 9.91 13.68
CA THR A 200 -8.85 8.54 14.11
C THR A 200 -7.99 7.59 13.31
N ILE A 201 -6.99 6.99 13.96
CA ILE A 201 -6.03 6.07 13.35
C ILE A 201 -6.24 4.66 13.91
N SER A 202 -6.47 3.68 13.05
CA SER A 202 -6.62 2.26 13.40
C SER A 202 -5.63 1.41 12.61
N VAL A 203 -4.65 0.81 13.30
CA VAL A 203 -3.71 -0.14 12.69
C VAL A 203 -3.99 -1.55 13.22
N ARG A 204 -4.13 -2.52 12.31
CA ARG A 204 -4.41 -3.91 12.65
C ARG A 204 -3.35 -4.81 12.05
N GLY A 205 -2.75 -5.64 12.89
CA GLY A 205 -1.84 -6.68 12.45
C GLY A 205 -2.59 -7.75 11.67
N GLY A 206 -1.87 -8.37 10.75
CA GLY A 206 -2.40 -9.41 9.90
C GLY A 206 -2.51 -10.78 10.57
N PHE A 207 -2.94 -11.76 9.78
CA PHE A 207 -2.95 -13.16 10.18
C PHE A 207 -1.66 -13.83 9.72
N ARG A 208 -1.00 -14.60 10.59
CA ARG A 208 0.09 -15.50 10.20
C ARG A 208 -0.33 -16.95 10.32
N GLY A 209 0.07 -17.75 9.33
CA GLY A 209 -0.38 -19.13 9.15
C GLY A 209 -0.02 -20.09 10.29
N ILE A 210 -0.34 -21.36 10.06
CA ILE A 210 -0.22 -22.45 11.03
C ILE A 210 1.22 -22.55 11.59
N GLY A 211 1.34 -22.59 12.92
CA GLY A 211 2.61 -22.87 13.61
C GLY A 211 3.48 -21.64 13.90
N TYR A 212 2.97 -20.43 13.65
CA TYR A 212 3.70 -19.18 13.83
C TYR A 212 3.11 -18.28 14.93
N ILE A 213 3.98 -17.45 15.54
CA ILE A 213 3.57 -16.30 16.36
C ILE A 213 2.90 -15.29 15.43
N GLY A 214 1.85 -14.59 15.92
CA GLY A 214 1.23 -13.51 15.15
C GLY A 214 2.24 -12.37 14.90
N THR A 215 2.11 -11.66 13.78
CA THR A 215 3.00 -10.53 13.48
C THR A 215 2.61 -9.29 14.28
N PRO A 216 3.59 -8.46 14.67
CA PRO A 216 3.31 -7.12 15.15
C PRO A 216 2.36 -6.35 14.23
N ALA A 217 1.49 -5.51 14.79
CA ALA A 217 0.67 -4.63 13.97
C ALA A 217 1.44 -3.41 13.48
N ASN A 218 2.33 -2.86 14.30
CA ASN A 218 3.17 -1.73 13.96
C ASN A 218 4.66 -2.03 14.23
N VAL A 219 5.48 -1.90 13.19
CA VAL A 219 6.96 -1.85 13.27
C VAL A 219 7.52 -0.55 12.65
N GLY A 220 6.64 0.30 12.13
CA GLY A 220 6.95 1.62 11.59
C GLY A 220 6.54 2.76 12.53
N THR A 221 6.25 3.93 11.95
CA THR A 221 5.82 5.12 12.70
C THR A 221 4.32 5.37 12.54
N VAL A 222 3.64 5.60 13.66
CA VAL A 222 2.28 6.12 13.73
C VAL A 222 2.31 7.43 14.52
N ASN A 223 1.85 8.52 13.92
CA ASN A 223 1.78 9.83 14.54
C ASN A 223 0.35 10.40 14.42
N GLY A 224 -0.26 10.83 15.52
CA GLY A 224 -1.56 11.51 15.50
C GLY A 224 -1.45 12.84 14.76
N GLY A 225 -0.47 13.66 15.16
CA GLY A 225 -0.21 14.93 14.50
C GLY A 225 -0.51 16.09 15.44
N ALA A 226 -1.40 17.00 15.08
CA ALA A 226 -1.80 18.12 15.92
C ALA A 226 -3.31 18.16 16.08
N GLY A 227 -3.79 18.04 17.31
CA GLY A 227 -5.20 18.08 17.65
C GLY A 227 -5.54 17.05 18.72
N ILE A 228 -6.72 16.45 18.69
CA ILE A 228 -7.14 15.47 19.70
C ILE A 228 -7.32 14.15 19.00
N ASP A 229 -6.28 13.33 19.01
CA ASP A 229 -6.22 12.15 18.16
C ASP A 229 -6.62 10.89 18.92
N THR A 230 -7.20 9.94 18.20
CA THR A 230 -7.51 8.60 18.70
C THR A 230 -6.72 7.58 17.90
N ILE A 231 -5.72 6.98 18.52
CA ILE A 231 -4.86 5.96 17.92
C ILE A 231 -5.19 4.61 18.55
N THR A 232 -5.57 3.63 17.73
CA THR A 232 -5.81 2.24 18.14
C THR A 232 -4.94 1.30 17.33
N ILE A 233 -4.10 0.51 18.00
CA ILE A 233 -3.29 -0.51 17.35
C ILE A 233 -3.63 -1.87 17.95
N THR A 234 -3.89 -2.86 17.09
CA THR A 234 -4.25 -4.21 17.52
C THR A 234 -3.35 -5.24 16.84
N GLY A 235 -2.57 -5.98 17.61
CA GLY A 235 -1.62 -6.99 17.14
C GLY A 235 -2.26 -8.09 16.29
N GLY A 236 -1.45 -8.75 15.47
CA GLY A 236 -1.89 -9.80 14.56
C GLY A 236 -2.32 -11.09 15.25
N TYR A 237 -3.07 -11.90 14.53
CA TYR A 237 -3.60 -13.16 15.05
C TYR A 237 -2.66 -14.33 14.76
N SER A 238 -2.60 -15.29 15.69
CA SER A 238 -2.01 -16.60 15.48
C SER A 238 -3.08 -17.70 15.42
N ASP A 239 -2.84 -18.73 14.63
CA ASP A 239 -3.75 -19.88 14.49
C ASP A 239 -3.64 -20.84 15.70
N SER A 240 -4.74 -20.98 16.45
CA SER A 240 -4.77 -21.82 17.65
C SER A 240 -4.75 -23.33 17.38
N ARG A 241 -4.91 -23.78 16.12
CA ARG A 241 -5.05 -25.21 15.80
C ARG A 241 -3.76 -26.02 16.06
N PHE A 242 -2.59 -25.37 16.07
CA PHE A 242 -1.31 -26.08 16.11
C PHE A 242 -0.20 -25.40 16.91
N SER A 243 -0.42 -24.22 17.49
CA SER A 243 0.59 -23.52 18.27
C SER A 243 0.04 -23.05 19.63
N GLN A 244 0.89 -23.12 20.67
CA GLN A 244 0.66 -22.41 21.92
C GLN A 244 1.21 -20.97 21.86
N GLU A 245 1.57 -20.50 20.67
CA GLU A 245 2.22 -19.22 20.52
C GLU A 245 1.23 -18.07 20.77
N PRO A 246 1.68 -16.97 21.39
CA PRO A 246 0.85 -15.80 21.57
C PRO A 246 0.46 -15.16 20.23
N GLY A 247 -0.52 -14.26 20.27
CA GLY A 247 -0.74 -13.35 19.14
C GLY A 247 0.42 -12.36 19.00
N GLY A 248 0.39 -11.56 17.94
CA GLY A 248 1.44 -10.58 17.66
C GLY A 248 1.37 -9.36 18.57
N ALA A 249 2.47 -8.62 18.64
CA ALA A 249 2.52 -7.38 19.38
C ALA A 249 1.59 -6.32 18.76
N ALA A 250 1.04 -5.38 19.54
CA ALA A 250 0.43 -4.19 18.92
C ALA A 250 1.53 -3.31 18.32
N ASN A 251 2.50 -2.92 19.14
CA ASN A 251 3.68 -2.16 18.75
C ASN A 251 4.93 -3.01 18.99
N GLY A 252 5.63 -3.37 17.92
CA GLY A 252 6.63 -4.43 17.92
C GLY A 252 7.92 -4.06 17.22
N GLU A 253 8.82 -5.04 17.14
CA GLU A 253 10.04 -5.00 16.34
C GLU A 253 9.89 -5.88 15.10
N ASN A 254 10.64 -5.58 14.05
CA ASN A 254 10.83 -6.52 12.95
C ASN A 254 12.00 -7.47 13.28
N ASP A 255 11.73 -8.54 14.02
CA ASP A 255 12.71 -9.58 14.41
C ASP A 255 12.90 -10.65 13.32
N PHE A 256 12.17 -10.56 12.21
CA PHE A 256 12.13 -11.61 11.19
C PHE A 256 13.25 -11.55 10.15
N ASP A 257 14.04 -10.47 10.10
CA ASP A 257 15.21 -10.36 9.21
C ASP A 257 16.48 -9.95 10.01
N PRO A 258 17.41 -10.89 10.27
CA PRO A 258 18.63 -10.60 11.01
C PRO A 258 19.65 -9.75 10.23
N ASP A 259 19.45 -9.53 8.93
CA ASP A 259 20.31 -8.72 8.07
C ASP A 259 19.79 -7.28 7.86
N VAL A 260 18.57 -6.98 8.32
CA VAL A 260 17.98 -5.64 8.34
C VAL A 260 18.08 -5.07 9.75
N ASP A 261 18.59 -3.84 9.89
CA ASP A 261 18.65 -3.13 11.17
C ASP A 261 17.24 -3.16 11.81
N PRO A 262 17.08 -3.68 13.05
CA PRO A 262 15.76 -3.88 13.61
C PRO A 262 15.01 -2.55 13.62
N THR A 263 13.88 -2.54 12.91
CA THR A 263 12.95 -1.42 12.92
C THR A 263 11.99 -1.63 14.07
N PHE A 264 11.81 -0.59 14.87
CA PHE A 264 10.95 -0.62 16.06
C PHE A 264 9.75 0.26 15.83
N GLY A 265 8.60 -0.24 16.26
CA GLY A 265 7.35 0.50 16.22
C GLY A 265 7.41 1.74 17.10
N VAL A 266 7.09 2.89 16.51
CA VAL A 266 6.96 4.18 17.20
C VAL A 266 5.51 4.63 17.11
N VAL A 267 4.91 4.95 18.25
CA VAL A 267 3.57 5.52 18.35
C VAL A 267 3.67 6.87 19.06
N ASN A 268 3.27 7.94 18.40
CA ASN A 268 3.26 9.29 18.96
C ASN A 268 1.86 9.90 18.85
N GLY A 269 1.33 10.39 19.97
CA GLY A 269 0.08 11.17 19.98
C GLY A 269 0.21 12.46 19.18
N GLY A 270 1.34 13.16 19.33
CA GLY A 270 1.58 14.45 18.68
C GLY A 270 1.27 15.65 19.60
N LEU A 271 0.69 16.73 19.07
CA LEU A 271 0.35 17.94 19.81
C LEU A 271 -1.14 17.93 20.20
N GLY A 272 -1.42 17.52 21.43
CA GLY A 272 -2.72 17.71 22.06
C GLY A 272 -2.98 16.66 23.14
N VAL A 273 -4.26 16.44 23.47
CA VAL A 273 -4.67 15.47 24.50
C VAL A 273 -5.17 14.21 23.79
N ASP A 274 -4.24 13.36 23.40
CA ASP A 274 -4.55 12.21 22.56
C ASP A 274 -5.07 11.01 23.37
N LYS A 275 -5.63 10.03 22.67
CA LYS A 275 -5.99 8.74 23.22
C LYS A 275 -5.28 7.65 22.45
N ILE A 276 -4.41 6.90 23.13
CA ILE A 276 -3.66 5.79 22.54
C ILE A 276 -4.13 4.48 23.16
N THR A 277 -4.53 3.52 22.34
CA THR A 277 -4.93 2.18 22.78
C THR A 277 -4.12 1.12 22.04
N LEU A 278 -3.33 0.34 22.77
CA LEU A 278 -2.54 -0.77 22.21
C LEU A 278 -3.07 -2.10 22.75
N ASN A 279 -3.58 -2.93 21.84
CA ASN A 279 -4.08 -4.26 22.14
C ASN A 279 -3.15 -5.31 21.53
N GLY A 280 -2.58 -6.18 22.35
CA GLY A 280 -1.90 -7.37 21.86
C GLY A 280 -2.84 -8.25 21.05
N GLY A 281 -2.32 -8.87 20.00
CA GLY A 281 -3.07 -9.82 19.19
C GLY A 281 -3.47 -11.04 19.99
N VAL A 282 -4.55 -11.69 19.59
CA VAL A 282 -5.05 -12.90 20.27
C VAL A 282 -4.85 -14.13 19.40
N ARG A 283 -4.86 -15.30 20.05
CA ARG A 283 -5.03 -16.57 19.33
C ARG A 283 -6.46 -16.64 18.78
N TYR A 284 -6.60 -16.94 17.50
CA TYR A 284 -7.91 -17.06 16.85
C TYR A 284 -8.21 -18.52 16.51
N ASN A 285 -9.39 -18.99 16.90
CA ASN A 285 -9.90 -20.29 16.47
C ASN A 285 -10.79 -20.08 15.24
N PHE A 286 -10.27 -20.45 14.07
CA PHE A 286 -10.98 -20.34 12.80
C PHE A 286 -12.17 -21.30 12.67
N GLU A 287 -12.23 -22.37 13.47
CA GLU A 287 -13.39 -23.28 13.44
C GLU A 287 -14.60 -22.69 14.18
N THR A 288 -14.35 -21.89 15.21
CA THR A 288 -15.41 -21.29 16.03
C THR A 288 -15.58 -19.79 15.80
N GLU A 289 -14.73 -19.19 14.96
CA GLU A 289 -14.66 -17.74 14.72
C GLU A 289 -14.61 -16.92 16.03
N THR A 290 -13.85 -17.44 17.01
CA THR A 290 -13.73 -16.80 18.32
C THR A 290 -12.28 -16.84 18.80
N PRO A 291 -11.88 -15.89 19.68
CA PRO A 291 -10.62 -16.01 20.41
C PRO A 291 -10.51 -17.38 21.10
N ALA A 292 -9.35 -18.02 20.97
CA ALA A 292 -9.12 -19.31 21.60
C ALA A 292 -9.13 -19.17 23.14
N GLN A 293 -9.84 -20.05 23.85
CA GLN A 293 -9.87 -20.00 25.31
C GLN A 293 -8.46 -20.10 25.91
N GLY A 294 -8.17 -19.23 26.87
CA GLY A 294 -6.84 -19.16 27.50
C GLY A 294 -5.75 -18.58 26.59
N SER A 295 -6.10 -17.83 25.55
CA SER A 295 -5.15 -17.13 24.68
C SER A 295 -4.18 -16.28 25.51
N ASN A 296 -2.87 -16.52 25.35
CA ASN A 296 -1.85 -15.56 25.75
C ASN A 296 -1.87 -14.46 24.68
N PRO A 297 -2.43 -13.27 24.97
CA PRO A 297 -2.30 -12.17 24.03
C PRO A 297 -0.82 -11.83 23.81
N GLY A 298 -0.49 -11.33 22.62
CA GLY A 298 0.80 -10.70 22.37
C GLY A 298 1.00 -9.49 23.28
N PRO A 299 2.23 -8.97 23.40
CA PRO A 299 2.47 -7.73 24.14
C PRO A 299 1.76 -6.55 23.47
N SER A 300 1.33 -5.56 24.25
CA SER A 300 0.84 -4.31 23.66
C SER A 300 1.98 -3.49 23.05
N ASN A 301 3.14 -3.48 23.70
CA ASN A 301 4.35 -2.78 23.28
C ASN A 301 5.58 -3.59 23.73
N VAL A 302 6.45 -4.00 22.80
CA VAL A 302 7.70 -4.76 23.09
C VAL A 302 8.77 -3.85 23.70
N GLU A 303 9.82 -4.41 24.31
CA GLU A 303 10.81 -3.71 25.13
C GLU A 303 11.47 -2.50 24.42
N GLU A 304 11.80 -2.67 23.15
CA GLU A 304 12.48 -1.67 22.34
C GLU A 304 11.53 -0.69 21.63
N ALA A 305 10.23 -0.98 21.63
CA ALA A 305 9.24 -0.16 20.97
C ALA A 305 8.79 1.03 21.83
N ILE A 306 8.48 2.14 21.17
CA ILE A 306 8.30 3.45 21.81
C ILE A 306 6.84 3.88 21.70
N VAL A 307 6.26 4.26 22.84
CA VAL A 307 4.97 4.94 22.92
C VAL A 307 5.17 6.28 23.61
N ASP A 308 4.74 7.32 22.92
CA ASP A 308 4.82 8.67 23.39
C ASP A 308 3.43 9.33 23.28
N GLY A 309 2.85 9.69 24.41
CA GLY A 309 1.55 10.33 24.45
C GLY A 309 1.52 11.74 23.88
N GLY A 310 2.65 12.28 23.39
CA GLY A 310 2.66 13.61 22.81
C GLY A 310 2.63 14.73 23.85
N GLY A 311 2.36 15.95 23.40
CA GLY A 311 2.16 17.12 24.23
C GLY A 311 3.02 18.32 23.85
N ALA A 312 2.41 19.50 23.89
CA ALA A 312 3.14 20.77 23.87
C ALA A 312 3.73 21.03 25.27
N LEU A 313 5.05 21.20 25.34
CA LEU A 313 5.73 21.73 26.54
C LEU A 313 5.49 20.95 27.86
N GLY A 314 5.11 19.67 27.76
CA GLY A 314 4.99 18.77 28.91
C GLY A 314 3.75 18.96 29.79
N LEU A 315 2.67 19.57 29.27
CA LEU A 315 1.45 19.84 30.05
C LEU A 315 0.22 19.03 29.65
N ASP A 316 0.18 18.50 28.43
CA ASP A 316 -0.93 17.71 27.88
C ASP A 316 -0.36 16.36 27.42
N GLY A 317 -0.59 15.30 28.19
CA GLY A 317 -0.21 13.94 27.80
C GLY A 317 -1.42 13.16 27.29
N ALA A 318 -1.19 12.06 26.59
CA ALA A 318 -2.28 11.19 26.14
C ALA A 318 -2.87 10.36 27.29
N THR A 319 -4.13 9.96 27.12
CA THR A 319 -4.68 8.81 27.85
C THR A 319 -4.27 7.53 27.12
N CYS A 320 -3.49 6.67 27.77
CA CYS A 320 -2.92 5.47 27.16
C CYS A 320 -3.46 4.20 27.82
N THR A 321 -4.11 3.34 27.04
CA THR A 321 -4.59 2.03 27.49
C THR A 321 -3.78 0.92 26.84
N PHE A 322 -3.20 0.03 27.64
CA PHE A 322 -2.39 -1.09 27.20
C PHE A 322 -3.04 -2.40 27.63
N ASN A 323 -3.31 -3.29 26.68
CA ASN A 323 -3.84 -4.62 26.96
C ASN A 323 -3.15 -5.70 26.12
N PRO A 324 -2.18 -6.46 26.66
CA PRO A 324 -1.66 -6.46 28.03
C PRO A 324 -0.84 -5.22 28.41
N ALA A 325 -0.31 -5.15 29.62
CA ALA A 325 0.59 -4.06 30.02
C ALA A 325 1.80 -3.93 29.07
N SER A 326 2.24 -2.69 28.83
CA SER A 326 3.43 -2.38 28.01
C SER A 326 4.69 -2.99 28.62
N GLN A 327 5.57 -3.51 27.77
CA GLN A 327 6.92 -3.96 28.13
C GLN A 327 8.00 -2.95 27.73
N GLY A 328 7.71 -2.10 26.73
CA GLY A 328 8.65 -1.08 26.24
C GLY A 328 8.52 0.31 26.86
N THR A 329 9.22 1.25 26.21
CA THR A 329 9.34 2.64 26.64
C THR A 329 8.02 3.38 26.44
N VAL A 330 7.46 3.88 27.54
CA VAL A 330 6.24 4.70 27.54
C VAL A 330 6.55 6.04 28.19
N THR A 331 6.27 7.13 27.47
CA THR A 331 6.43 8.50 27.98
C THR A 331 5.18 9.32 27.73
N ARG A 332 4.93 10.32 28.58
CA ARG A 332 3.81 11.29 28.44
C ARG A 332 2.42 10.64 28.33
N CYS A 333 2.26 9.47 28.92
CA CYS A 333 1.00 8.73 29.00
C CYS A 333 0.44 8.79 30.42
N THR A 334 -0.86 9.05 30.51
CA THR A 334 -1.66 8.82 31.71
C THR A 334 -2.49 7.54 31.51
N PRO A 335 -2.45 6.58 32.46
CA PRO A 335 -3.22 5.33 32.34
C PRO A 335 -4.73 5.53 32.52
#